data_AF-A0A1V5YMU9-F1
#
_entry.id   AF-A0A1V5YMU9-F1
#
_cell.length_a   1.000
_cell.length_b   1.000
_cell.length_c   1.000
_cell.angle_alpha   90.00
_cell.angle_beta   90.00
_cell.angle_gamma   90.00
#
_symmetry.space_group_name_H-M   'P 1'
#
loop_
_entity.id
_entity.type
_entity.pdbx_description
1 polymer ?
#
loop_
_entity_poly.entity_id
_entity_poly.type
_entity_poly.pdbx_seq_one_letter_code
_entity_poly.pdbx_strand_id
1 'polypeptide(L)'
;MLGLDLFKQPDCRDYLAERIGHWRYFATGDRIPETVEHGRGHVQRLLEFTRQLLAAWGHTPDTPKLTDHQLLVLLSALWLHDIGHSGDRIVFDDIITSADGKTTYSVGEDLDQVRACHSLLSYQIIGEERDFLFADPPTGVDKEKFVESVRLAALFHRRKMNPTEQTSMVPNIVIAHGYTDGEVFNKTLFDSKAFSLVVALLRFIDGSDNQAERAGDPKFYEVLENALKRQIKALEIRAEEPGNKATSDIFNEQIRFKEAQQGHYEKHRLLKHVFFVRGVDDNLAPAYGKEQKSKTFVLEGYAVGNTAYGGYSDEDAARKILHEWVQEYLLVEDYLPFRFRVILIGKKGRQVLNTQLTKDEQKVDEKPPAWWTD
;
A
#
# COMPACT_ATOMS: atom_id res chain seq x y z
N MET A 1 -10.55 7.47 -20.57
CA MET A 1 -9.89 7.51 -19.25
C MET A 1 -10.02 6.12 -18.65
N LEU A 2 -8.92 5.50 -18.19
CA LEU A 2 -8.92 4.11 -17.75
C LEU A 2 -9.86 3.90 -16.54
N GLY A 3 -10.69 2.86 -16.57
CA GLY A 3 -11.58 2.48 -15.47
C GLY A 3 -13.01 3.04 -15.54
N LEU A 4 -13.26 4.10 -16.32
CA LEU A 4 -14.60 4.69 -16.47
C LEU A 4 -15.60 3.76 -17.19
N ASP A 5 -15.12 2.92 -18.08
CA ASP A 5 -15.93 1.94 -18.82
C ASP A 5 -16.39 0.75 -17.97
N LEU A 6 -15.93 0.65 -16.72
CA LEU A 6 -16.32 -0.40 -15.78
C LEU A 6 -17.63 -0.09 -15.04
N PHE A 7 -18.08 1.17 -15.04
CA PHE A 7 -19.33 1.58 -14.39
C PHE A 7 -20.55 1.21 -15.22
N LYS A 8 -21.59 0.72 -14.54
CA LYS A 8 -22.89 0.47 -15.18
C LYS A 8 -23.77 1.72 -15.15
N GLN A 9 -23.71 2.49 -14.07
CA GLN A 9 -24.43 3.74 -13.87
C GLN A 9 -23.66 4.92 -14.47
N PRO A 10 -24.29 5.70 -15.39
CA PRO A 10 -23.67 6.88 -15.98
C PRO A 10 -23.25 7.93 -14.94
N ASP A 11 -24.07 8.16 -13.90
CA ASP A 11 -23.81 9.19 -12.90
C ASP A 11 -22.49 8.95 -12.14
N CYS A 12 -22.21 7.70 -11.75
CA CYS A 12 -20.94 7.34 -11.10
C CYS A 12 -19.73 7.56 -12.02
N ARG A 13 -19.90 7.20 -13.30
CA ARG A 13 -18.87 7.40 -14.33
C ARG A 13 -18.58 8.88 -14.54
N ASP A 14 -19.62 9.68 -14.69
CA ASP A 14 -19.52 11.09 -15.04
C ASP A 14 -18.96 11.90 -13.85
N TYR A 15 -19.41 11.58 -12.63
CA TYR A 15 -18.80 12.10 -11.40
C TYR A 15 -17.30 11.83 -11.35
N LEU A 16 -16.88 10.58 -11.54
CA LEU A 16 -15.47 10.22 -11.46
C LEU A 16 -14.66 10.90 -12.59
N ALA A 17 -15.21 10.99 -13.80
CA ALA A 17 -14.56 11.67 -14.92
C ALA A 17 -14.27 13.15 -14.61
N GLU A 18 -15.25 13.85 -14.03
CA GLU A 18 -15.09 15.23 -13.57
C GLU A 18 -14.03 15.31 -12.47
N ARG A 19 -14.16 14.45 -11.44
CA ARG A 19 -13.28 14.49 -10.28
C ARG A 19 -11.83 14.16 -10.59
N ILE A 20 -11.56 13.23 -11.50
CA ILE A 20 -10.21 12.94 -11.99
C ILE A 20 -9.59 14.17 -12.66
N GLY A 21 -10.39 14.95 -13.40
CA GLY A 21 -9.95 16.21 -13.99
C GLY A 21 -9.39 17.19 -12.96
N HIS A 22 -9.87 17.10 -11.72
CA HIS A 22 -9.40 17.89 -10.58
C HIS A 22 -8.29 17.19 -9.78
N TRP A 23 -8.46 15.93 -9.39
CA TRP A 23 -7.49 15.18 -8.57
C TRP A 23 -6.14 14.94 -9.23
N ARG A 24 -6.07 14.98 -10.57
CA ARG A 24 -4.80 14.88 -11.30
C ARG A 24 -3.80 15.99 -10.95
N TYR A 25 -4.26 17.09 -10.36
CA TYR A 25 -3.41 18.16 -9.85
C TYR A 25 -3.00 17.98 -8.38
N PHE A 26 -3.47 16.90 -7.72
CA PHE A 26 -3.18 16.55 -6.32
C PHE A 26 -2.36 15.27 -6.17
N ALA A 27 -2.33 14.41 -7.19
CA ALA A 27 -1.33 13.34 -7.33
C ALA A 27 0.13 13.85 -7.33
N THR A 28 0.30 15.17 -7.17
CA THR A 28 1.51 15.98 -7.13
C THR A 28 1.94 16.24 -5.67
N GLY A 29 1.96 15.20 -4.84
CA GLY A 29 2.28 15.32 -3.41
C GLY A 29 3.67 15.90 -3.11
N ASP A 30 4.59 15.89 -4.08
CA ASP A 30 5.90 16.51 -3.97
C ASP A 30 5.94 17.93 -4.56
N ARG A 31 6.54 18.88 -3.83
CA ARG A 31 6.70 20.29 -4.23
C ARG A 31 7.73 20.53 -5.35
N ILE A 32 8.24 19.49 -6.00
CA ILE A 32 9.29 19.54 -7.02
C ILE A 32 8.70 19.12 -8.38
N PRO A 33 8.75 19.95 -9.43
CA PRO A 33 8.11 19.66 -10.73
C PRO A 33 8.53 18.33 -11.37
N GLU A 34 9.77 17.89 -11.19
CA GLU A 34 10.29 16.63 -11.74
C GLU A 34 9.69 15.39 -11.06
N THR A 35 9.25 15.50 -9.80
CA THR A 35 8.58 14.40 -9.07
C THR A 35 7.06 14.42 -9.28
N VAL A 36 6.51 15.52 -9.81
CA VAL A 36 5.09 15.62 -10.24
C VAL A 36 4.77 14.65 -11.37
N GLU A 37 5.65 14.53 -12.37
CA GLU A 37 5.48 13.57 -13.47
C GLU A 37 5.59 12.12 -12.97
N HIS A 38 6.38 11.87 -11.93
CA HIS A 38 6.49 10.56 -11.30
C HIS A 38 5.20 10.15 -10.58
N GLY A 39 4.59 11.04 -9.79
CA GLY A 39 3.32 10.78 -9.10
C GLY A 39 2.16 10.53 -10.07
N ARG A 40 2.07 11.30 -11.16
CA ARG A 40 1.08 11.08 -12.22
C ARG A 40 1.32 9.76 -12.96
N GLY A 41 2.58 9.44 -13.27
CA GLY A 41 2.95 8.16 -13.87
C GLY A 41 2.61 6.97 -12.97
N HIS A 42 2.79 7.11 -11.65
CA HIS A 42 2.41 6.09 -10.67
C HIS A 42 0.91 5.81 -10.67
N VAL A 43 0.06 6.83 -10.50
CA VAL A 43 -1.40 6.64 -10.53
C VAL A 43 -1.87 6.05 -11.86
N GLN A 44 -1.28 6.45 -12.99
CA GLN A 44 -1.61 5.86 -14.28
C GLN A 44 -1.28 4.36 -14.34
N ARG A 45 -0.09 3.94 -13.88
CA ARG A 45 0.28 2.51 -13.82
C ARG A 45 -0.67 1.74 -12.92
N LEU A 46 -1.06 2.31 -11.77
CA LEU A 46 -2.03 1.69 -10.88
C LEU A 46 -3.40 1.50 -11.56
N LEU A 47 -3.88 2.50 -12.31
CA LEU A 47 -5.15 2.41 -13.04
C LEU A 47 -5.10 1.38 -14.19
N GLU A 48 -3.99 1.32 -14.91
CA GLU A 48 -3.76 0.29 -15.93
C GLU A 48 -3.78 -1.11 -15.33
N PHE A 49 -3.10 -1.29 -14.19
CA PHE A 49 -3.09 -2.55 -13.47
C PHE A 49 -4.48 -2.90 -12.91
N THR A 50 -5.17 -1.93 -12.30
CA THR A 50 -6.54 -2.09 -11.79
C THR A 50 -7.48 -2.59 -12.88
N ARG A 51 -7.40 -2.02 -14.09
CA ARG A 51 -8.22 -2.48 -15.23
C ARG A 51 -7.95 -3.95 -15.56
N GLN A 52 -6.69 -4.36 -15.62
CA GLN A 52 -6.31 -5.75 -15.93
C GLN A 52 -6.80 -6.70 -14.84
N LEU A 53 -6.61 -6.33 -13.57
CA LEU A 53 -7.08 -7.07 -12.40
C LEU A 53 -8.60 -7.24 -12.44
N LEU A 54 -9.36 -6.16 -12.60
CA LEU A 54 -10.83 -6.21 -12.60
C LEU A 54 -11.40 -6.93 -13.81
N ALA A 55 -10.73 -6.86 -14.98
CA ALA A 55 -11.10 -7.68 -16.14
C ALA A 55 -10.91 -9.16 -15.84
N ALA A 56 -9.75 -9.56 -15.30
CA ALA A 56 -9.48 -10.95 -14.92
C ALA A 56 -10.46 -11.45 -13.84
N TRP A 57 -10.75 -10.63 -12.84
CA TRP A 57 -11.71 -10.88 -11.77
C TRP A 57 -13.14 -11.02 -12.30
N GLY A 58 -13.56 -10.14 -13.21
CA GLY A 58 -14.91 -10.08 -13.75
C GLY A 58 -15.27 -11.23 -14.70
N HIS A 59 -14.27 -11.92 -15.25
CA HIS A 59 -14.44 -13.10 -16.10
C HIS A 59 -14.57 -14.42 -15.33
N THR A 60 -14.34 -14.43 -14.02
CA THR A 60 -14.44 -15.66 -13.24
C THR A 60 -15.87 -15.93 -12.78
N PRO A 61 -16.42 -17.13 -13.05
CA PRO A 61 -17.70 -17.56 -12.48
C PRO A 61 -17.69 -17.48 -10.95
N ASP A 62 -18.84 -17.17 -10.34
CA ASP A 62 -19.05 -17.19 -8.88
C ASP A 62 -18.25 -16.17 -8.04
N THR A 63 -17.46 -15.28 -8.66
CA THR A 63 -16.73 -14.23 -7.95
C THR A 63 -17.60 -12.98 -7.76
N PRO A 64 -17.74 -12.42 -6.54
CA PRO A 64 -18.50 -11.19 -6.33
C PRO A 64 -17.96 -10.05 -7.18
N LYS A 65 -18.81 -9.47 -8.02
CA LYS A 65 -18.48 -8.30 -8.81
C LYS A 65 -18.61 -7.06 -7.95
N LEU A 66 -17.67 -6.13 -8.09
CA LEU A 66 -17.79 -4.82 -7.44
C LEU A 66 -19.07 -4.13 -7.91
N THR A 67 -19.78 -3.51 -6.98
CA THR A 67 -20.83 -2.55 -7.28
C THR A 67 -20.21 -1.26 -7.81
N ASP A 68 -21.02 -0.43 -8.48
CA ASP A 68 -20.55 0.87 -8.95
C ASP A 68 -20.07 1.75 -7.79
N HIS A 69 -20.70 1.67 -6.62
CA HIS A 69 -20.24 2.41 -5.44
C HIS A 69 -18.90 1.89 -4.91
N GLN A 70 -18.69 0.56 -4.86
CA GLN A 70 -17.40 -0.01 -4.45
C GLN A 70 -16.29 0.40 -5.42
N LEU A 71 -16.58 0.38 -6.72
CA LEU A 71 -15.67 0.85 -7.76
C LEU A 71 -15.39 2.35 -7.61
N LEU A 72 -16.41 3.16 -7.30
CA LEU A 72 -16.27 4.59 -7.06
C LEU A 72 -15.31 4.87 -5.90
N VAL A 73 -15.45 4.17 -4.77
CA VAL A 73 -14.52 4.31 -3.62
C VAL A 73 -13.12 3.85 -3.99
N LEU A 74 -12.96 2.67 -4.60
CA LEU A 74 -11.65 2.13 -5.00
C LEU A 74 -10.90 3.09 -5.92
N LEU A 75 -11.55 3.55 -6.99
CA LEU A 75 -10.91 4.44 -7.96
C LEU A 75 -10.64 5.82 -7.35
N SER A 76 -11.50 6.34 -6.47
CA SER A 76 -11.23 7.59 -5.75
C SER A 76 -10.02 7.47 -4.82
N ALA A 77 -9.93 6.35 -4.09
CA ALA A 77 -8.80 6.08 -3.21
C ALA A 77 -7.49 5.90 -4.00
N LEU A 78 -7.50 5.27 -5.18
CA LEU A 78 -6.31 5.21 -6.04
C LEU A 78 -5.75 6.59 -6.40
N TRP A 79 -6.63 7.58 -6.65
CA TRP A 79 -6.19 8.94 -6.94
C TRP A 79 -5.68 9.70 -5.72
N LEU A 80 -6.19 9.39 -4.52
CA LEU A 80 -5.98 10.21 -3.33
C LEU A 80 -5.12 9.55 -2.24
N HIS A 81 -4.81 8.26 -2.32
CA HIS A 81 -4.11 7.53 -1.25
C HIS A 81 -2.72 8.11 -0.92
N ASP A 82 -2.08 8.78 -1.87
CA ASP A 82 -0.74 9.36 -1.75
C ASP A 82 -0.74 10.89 -1.60
N ILE A 83 -1.92 11.54 -1.48
CA ILE A 83 -2.00 13.00 -1.30
C ILE A 83 -1.28 13.49 -0.03
N GLY A 84 -1.17 12.62 0.98
CA GLY A 84 -0.46 12.82 2.23
C GLY A 84 1.03 13.13 2.08
N HIS A 85 1.65 12.87 0.93
CA HIS A 85 3.02 13.33 0.66
C HIS A 85 3.17 14.86 0.68
N SER A 86 2.07 15.61 0.56
CA SER A 86 2.04 17.07 0.69
C SER A 86 1.79 17.58 2.12
N GLY A 87 1.46 16.68 3.05
CA GLY A 87 1.11 17.00 4.42
C GLY A 87 2.32 17.27 5.32
N ASP A 88 2.07 17.98 6.43
CA ASP A 88 3.10 18.40 7.37
C ASP A 88 2.77 18.10 8.84
N ARG A 89 1.52 17.79 9.17
CA ARG A 89 1.06 17.58 10.54
C ARG A 89 -0.02 16.50 10.62
N ILE A 90 0.06 15.69 11.68
CA ILE A 90 -0.96 14.72 12.07
C ILE A 90 -1.72 15.31 13.25
N VAL A 91 -3.05 15.31 13.16
CA VAL A 91 -3.95 15.63 14.27
C VAL A 91 -4.48 14.33 14.84
N PHE A 92 -4.41 14.17 16.16
CA PHE A 92 -4.90 12.97 16.82
C PHE A 92 -6.42 13.06 17.05
N ASP A 93 -7.13 11.99 16.70
CA ASP A 93 -8.58 11.82 16.80
C ASP A 93 -8.92 10.43 17.38
N ASP A 94 -10.15 9.95 17.17
CA ASP A 94 -10.62 8.65 17.63
C ASP A 94 -10.01 7.47 16.85
N ILE A 95 -9.51 7.70 15.63
CA ILE A 95 -8.88 6.69 14.79
C ILE A 95 -7.36 6.70 14.99
N ILE A 96 -6.75 7.89 14.98
CA ILE A 96 -5.31 8.10 15.11
C ILE A 96 -5.05 8.71 16.48
N THR A 97 -4.51 7.93 17.41
CA THR A 97 -4.30 8.31 18.81
C THR A 97 -2.81 8.50 19.13
N SER A 98 -2.53 9.28 20.17
CA SER A 98 -1.18 9.42 20.70
C SER A 98 -0.95 8.54 21.93
N ALA A 99 0.18 7.81 21.95
CA ALA A 99 0.59 7.05 23.13
C ALA A 99 1.03 7.95 24.30
N ASP A 100 1.44 9.19 24.02
CA ASP A 100 1.94 10.15 25.00
C ASP A 100 0.91 11.25 25.38
N GLY A 101 -0.32 11.16 24.87
CA GLY A 101 -1.39 12.11 25.14
C GLY A 101 -1.30 13.44 24.41
N LYS A 102 -0.37 13.62 23.45
CA LYS A 102 -0.36 14.78 22.55
C LYS A 102 -1.61 14.84 21.68
N THR A 103 -1.93 16.04 21.19
CA THR A 103 -3.06 16.31 20.28
C THR A 103 -2.63 16.49 18.82
N THR A 104 -1.35 16.74 18.57
CA THR A 104 -0.78 16.82 17.22
C THR A 104 0.66 16.28 17.18
N TYR A 105 1.11 15.89 15.99
CA TYR A 105 2.48 15.45 15.71
C TYR A 105 2.96 16.09 14.38
N SER A 106 4.11 16.76 14.40
CA SER A 106 4.67 17.43 13.21
C SER A 106 5.58 16.47 12.45
N VAL A 107 5.39 16.35 11.14
CA VAL A 107 6.21 15.52 10.23
C VAL A 107 6.87 16.33 9.12
N GLY A 108 6.39 17.55 8.82
CA GLY A 108 6.76 18.30 7.63
C GLY A 108 8.23 18.75 7.55
N GLU A 109 8.96 18.68 8.65
CA GLU A 109 10.40 19.00 8.70
C GLU A 109 11.29 17.83 8.25
N ASP A 110 10.75 16.60 8.18
CA ASP A 110 11.47 15.41 7.76
C ASP A 110 10.72 14.64 6.68
N LEU A 111 11.23 14.71 5.44
CA LEU A 111 10.62 14.04 4.29
C LEU A 111 10.49 12.52 4.47
N ASP A 112 11.36 11.90 5.27
CA ASP A 112 11.26 10.46 5.55
C ASP A 112 10.08 10.15 6.48
N GLN A 113 9.78 11.02 7.44
CA GLN A 113 8.57 10.93 8.27
C GLN A 113 7.31 11.17 7.45
N VAL A 114 7.31 12.19 6.58
CA VAL A 114 6.20 12.43 5.65
C VAL A 114 5.93 11.17 4.82
N ARG A 115 6.97 10.52 4.30
CA ARG A 115 6.84 9.27 3.54
C ARG A 115 6.36 8.09 4.39
N ALA A 116 6.84 7.94 5.61
CA ALA A 116 6.38 6.86 6.50
C ALA A 116 4.92 7.06 6.92
N CYS A 117 4.49 8.31 7.09
CA CYS A 117 3.18 8.68 7.59
C CYS A 117 2.18 9.12 6.50
N HIS A 118 2.54 9.10 5.20
CA HIS A 118 1.68 9.57 4.11
C HIS A 118 0.26 8.99 4.15
N SER A 119 0.04 7.73 4.53
CA SER A 119 -1.32 7.17 4.61
C SER A 119 -2.16 7.82 5.72
N LEU A 120 -1.55 8.18 6.86
CA LEU A 120 -2.21 8.95 7.92
C LEU A 120 -2.49 10.39 7.47
N LEU A 121 -1.52 11.00 6.79
CA LEU A 121 -1.65 12.36 6.25
C LEU A 121 -2.72 12.42 5.15
N SER A 122 -2.82 11.40 4.30
CA SER A 122 -3.88 11.28 3.29
C SER A 122 -5.25 11.19 3.95
N TYR A 123 -5.41 10.38 5.00
CA TYR A 123 -6.65 10.33 5.78
C TYR A 123 -7.05 11.70 6.35
N GLN A 124 -6.08 12.48 6.85
CA GLN A 124 -6.30 13.83 7.38
C GLN A 124 -6.67 14.82 6.28
N ILE A 125 -5.84 14.96 5.24
CA ILE A 125 -6.05 15.91 4.13
C ILE A 125 -7.39 15.63 3.42
N ILE A 126 -7.74 14.38 3.17
CA ILE A 126 -9.02 14.03 2.52
C ILE A 126 -10.21 14.46 3.41
N GLY A 127 -10.06 14.42 4.74
CA GLY A 127 -11.07 14.92 5.67
C GLY A 127 -11.15 16.44 5.74
N GLU A 128 -10.01 17.10 5.88
CA GLU A 128 -9.91 18.57 5.99
C GLU A 128 -10.37 19.27 4.70
N GLU A 129 -9.93 18.75 3.55
CA GLU A 129 -10.19 19.33 2.22
C GLU A 129 -11.39 18.67 1.52
N ARG A 130 -12.28 17.99 2.26
CA ARG A 130 -13.36 17.19 1.67
C ARG A 130 -14.27 17.97 0.72
N ASP A 131 -14.61 19.22 1.04
CA ASP A 131 -15.51 20.03 0.21
C ASP A 131 -14.83 20.51 -1.07
N PHE A 132 -13.52 20.62 -1.04
CA PHE A 132 -12.70 20.96 -2.21
C PHE A 132 -12.45 19.71 -3.09
N LEU A 133 -12.15 18.58 -2.43
CA LEU A 133 -11.83 17.30 -3.07
C LEU A 133 -13.06 16.56 -3.58
N PHE A 134 -14.26 16.80 -3.06
CA PHE A 134 -15.47 16.06 -3.45
C PHE A 134 -16.63 17.00 -3.76
N ALA A 135 -17.13 16.88 -4.99
CA ALA A 135 -18.43 17.44 -5.38
C ALA A 135 -19.58 16.58 -4.81
N ASP A 136 -20.82 17.01 -5.03
CA ASP A 136 -21.99 16.22 -4.68
C ASP A 136 -21.97 14.87 -5.40
N PRO A 137 -22.06 13.75 -4.65
CA PRO A 137 -21.88 12.42 -5.23
C PRO A 137 -23.12 12.02 -6.06
N PRO A 138 -23.02 10.92 -6.83
CA PRO A 138 -24.14 10.36 -7.57
C PRO A 138 -25.39 10.14 -6.70
N THR A 139 -26.56 10.18 -7.33
CA THR A 139 -27.85 9.99 -6.63
C THR A 139 -27.86 8.71 -5.81
N GLY A 140 -28.22 8.81 -4.52
CA GLY A 140 -28.30 7.67 -3.62
C GLY A 140 -26.99 7.29 -2.93
N VAL A 141 -25.91 8.07 -3.15
CA VAL A 141 -24.66 7.97 -2.39
C VAL A 141 -24.66 9.00 -1.26
N ASP A 142 -24.49 8.55 -0.03
CA ASP A 142 -24.27 9.42 1.12
C ASP A 142 -22.86 10.05 1.02
N LYS A 143 -22.79 11.39 0.94
CA LYS A 143 -21.53 12.11 0.75
C LYS A 143 -20.54 11.87 1.89
N GLU A 144 -21.02 11.93 3.14
CA GLU A 144 -20.16 11.79 4.32
C GLU A 144 -19.58 10.38 4.39
N LYS A 145 -20.43 9.35 4.23
CA LYS A 145 -19.99 7.95 4.22
C LYS A 145 -19.10 7.62 3.03
N PHE A 146 -19.34 8.24 1.87
CA PHE A 146 -18.50 8.08 0.71
C PHE A 146 -17.09 8.63 0.94
N VAL A 147 -16.99 9.90 1.38
CA VAL A 147 -15.71 10.53 1.72
C VAL A 147 -14.98 9.72 2.77
N GLU A 148 -15.67 9.30 3.84
CA GLU A 148 -15.08 8.52 4.92
C GLU A 148 -14.57 7.15 4.45
N SER A 149 -15.30 6.50 3.53
CA SER A 149 -14.82 5.26 2.90
C SER A 149 -13.51 5.47 2.14
N VAL A 150 -13.36 6.61 1.44
CA VAL A 150 -12.12 6.94 0.72
C VAL A 150 -10.99 7.26 1.69
N ARG A 151 -11.26 8.03 2.75
CA ARG A 151 -10.30 8.36 3.81
C ARG A 151 -9.74 7.12 4.48
N LEU A 152 -10.63 6.23 4.92
CA LEU A 152 -10.25 5.00 5.63
C LEU A 152 -9.56 4.01 4.67
N ALA A 153 -9.98 3.92 3.41
CA ALA A 153 -9.26 3.12 2.42
C ALA A 153 -7.82 3.64 2.21
N ALA A 154 -7.64 4.96 2.11
CA ALA A 154 -6.33 5.59 2.04
C ALA A 154 -5.49 5.36 3.31
N LEU A 155 -6.10 5.29 4.50
CA LEU A 155 -5.40 4.93 5.73
C LEU A 155 -4.92 3.47 5.70
N PHE A 156 -5.82 2.53 5.43
CA PHE A 156 -5.64 1.11 5.71
C PHE A 156 -4.94 0.29 4.60
N HIS A 157 -4.66 0.87 3.43
CA HIS A 157 -4.08 0.12 2.31
C HIS A 157 -2.62 -0.36 2.54
N ARG A 158 -1.84 0.26 3.42
CA ARG A 158 -0.40 -0.04 3.58
C ARG A 158 -0.14 -1.31 4.38
N ARG A 159 0.87 -2.14 4.02
CA ARG A 159 1.27 -3.41 4.69
C ARG A 159 1.11 -3.45 6.21
N LYS A 160 1.57 -2.41 6.91
CA LYS A 160 1.60 -2.38 8.38
C LYS A 160 0.22 -2.36 9.03
N MET A 161 -0.83 -2.00 8.29
CA MET A 161 -2.18 -1.83 8.81
C MET A 161 -2.86 -3.18 9.06
N ASN A 162 -3.23 -3.43 10.31
CA ASN A 162 -3.87 -4.67 10.73
C ASN A 162 -5.39 -4.63 10.47
N PRO A 163 -6.01 -5.71 9.96
CA PRO A 163 -7.46 -5.80 9.78
C PRO A 163 -8.25 -5.67 11.08
N THR A 164 -7.77 -6.31 12.15
CA THR A 164 -8.57 -6.56 13.36
C THR A 164 -8.05 -5.83 14.58
N GLU A 165 -6.77 -5.48 14.62
CA GLU A 165 -6.11 -4.97 15.82
C GLU A 165 -5.58 -3.55 15.62
N GLN A 166 -5.33 -2.88 16.75
CA GLN A 166 -4.60 -1.62 16.76
C GLN A 166 -3.21 -1.77 16.12
N THR A 167 -2.74 -0.71 15.48
CA THR A 167 -1.46 -0.70 14.77
C THR A 167 -0.58 0.45 15.25
N SER A 168 0.64 0.16 15.72
CA SER A 168 1.65 1.18 15.96
C SER A 168 2.38 1.51 14.66
N MET A 169 2.38 2.79 14.26
CA MET A 169 2.94 3.22 12.97
C MET A 169 4.38 3.69 13.10
N VAL A 170 4.58 4.68 13.98
CA VAL A 170 5.86 5.28 14.36
C VAL A 170 5.83 5.51 15.87
N PRO A 171 6.97 5.80 16.53
CA PRO A 171 6.96 6.10 17.95
C PRO A 171 5.88 7.14 18.29
N ASN A 172 5.04 6.82 19.26
CA ASN A 172 3.91 7.62 19.77
C ASN A 172 2.64 7.70 18.90
N ILE A 173 2.61 7.18 17.66
CA ILE A 173 1.40 7.21 16.81
C ILE A 173 0.77 5.82 16.72
N VAL A 174 -0.48 5.71 17.17
CA VAL A 174 -1.25 4.46 17.22
C VAL A 174 -2.55 4.62 16.45
N ILE A 175 -2.85 3.67 15.57
CA ILE A 175 -4.16 3.55 14.95
C ILE A 175 -4.98 2.63 15.83
N ALA A 176 -6.02 3.18 16.45
CA ALA A 176 -6.76 2.54 17.55
C ALA A 176 -7.61 1.35 17.09
N HIS A 177 -7.99 1.33 15.81
CA HIS A 177 -8.91 0.34 15.26
C HIS A 177 -8.35 -0.34 14.02
N GLY A 178 -8.65 -1.64 13.87
CA GLY A 178 -8.52 -2.33 12.60
C GLY A 178 -9.66 -1.97 11.65
N TYR A 179 -9.47 -2.13 10.34
CA TYR A 179 -10.49 -1.76 9.36
C TYR A 179 -11.74 -2.65 9.34
N THR A 180 -11.71 -3.79 10.04
CA THR A 180 -12.88 -4.66 10.23
C THR A 180 -13.68 -4.31 11.49
N ASP A 181 -13.23 -3.33 12.29
CA ASP A 181 -13.89 -2.88 13.52
C ASP A 181 -15.21 -2.16 13.21
N GLY A 182 -16.23 -2.38 14.06
CA GLY A 182 -17.54 -1.73 13.97
C GLY A 182 -17.47 -0.22 13.95
N GLU A 183 -16.62 0.38 14.77
CA GLU A 183 -16.42 1.83 14.82
C GLU A 183 -15.88 2.40 13.51
N VAL A 184 -15.17 1.57 12.73
CA VAL A 184 -14.66 1.95 11.41
C VAL A 184 -15.73 1.74 10.35
N PHE A 185 -16.22 0.50 10.16
CA PHE A 185 -17.08 0.22 9.00
C PHE A 185 -18.47 0.86 9.10
N ASN A 186 -18.98 1.17 10.31
CA ASN A 186 -20.25 1.89 10.47
C ASN A 186 -20.22 3.30 9.88
N LYS A 187 -19.02 3.90 9.77
CA LYS A 187 -18.79 5.20 9.14
C LYS A 187 -18.71 5.11 7.61
N THR A 188 -18.58 3.91 7.05
CA THR A 188 -18.39 3.71 5.61
C THR A 188 -19.71 3.55 4.86
N LEU A 189 -19.64 3.59 3.53
CA LEU A 189 -20.75 3.43 2.61
C LEU A 189 -21.25 1.97 2.54
N PHE A 190 -20.44 1.02 3.01
CA PHE A 190 -20.71 -0.42 2.89
C PHE A 190 -20.62 -1.13 4.24
N ASP A 191 -21.01 -2.41 4.25
CA ASP A 191 -20.71 -3.27 5.39
C ASP A 191 -19.20 -3.61 5.48
N SER A 192 -18.81 -4.20 6.61
CA SER A 192 -17.43 -4.62 6.89
C SER A 192 -16.81 -5.47 5.77
N LYS A 193 -17.56 -6.41 5.19
CA LYS A 193 -17.05 -7.33 4.17
C LYS A 193 -16.77 -6.59 2.85
N ALA A 194 -17.71 -5.76 2.43
CA ALA A 194 -17.61 -4.96 1.23
C ALA A 194 -16.51 -3.88 1.33
N PHE A 195 -16.35 -3.25 2.50
CA PHE A 195 -15.28 -2.28 2.73
C PHE A 195 -13.90 -2.96 2.76
N SER A 196 -13.78 -4.09 3.48
CA SER A 196 -12.54 -4.87 3.54
C SER A 196 -12.06 -5.33 2.17
N LEU A 197 -12.97 -5.70 1.27
CA LEU A 197 -12.62 -6.03 -0.12
C LEU A 197 -12.01 -4.83 -0.87
N VAL A 198 -12.55 -3.62 -0.69
CA VAL A 198 -12.02 -2.41 -1.32
C VAL A 198 -10.61 -2.10 -0.80
N VAL A 199 -10.40 -2.20 0.52
CA VAL A 199 -9.07 -2.02 1.15
C VAL A 199 -8.08 -3.07 0.64
N ALA A 200 -8.51 -4.34 0.57
CA ALA A 200 -7.70 -5.45 0.06
C ALA A 200 -7.27 -5.24 -1.39
N LEU A 201 -8.18 -4.81 -2.25
CA LEU A 201 -7.90 -4.49 -3.65
C LEU A 201 -6.91 -3.33 -3.76
N LEU A 202 -7.13 -2.24 -3.03
CA LEU A 202 -6.23 -1.08 -3.04
C LEU A 202 -4.82 -1.47 -2.58
N ARG A 203 -4.70 -2.22 -1.48
CA ARG A 203 -3.43 -2.77 -1.00
C ARG A 203 -2.75 -3.63 -2.06
N PHE A 204 -3.52 -4.51 -2.70
CA PHE A 204 -3.00 -5.38 -3.75
C PHE A 204 -2.48 -4.58 -4.95
N ILE A 205 -3.25 -3.58 -5.39
CA ILE A 205 -2.91 -2.71 -6.52
C ILE A 205 -1.66 -1.88 -6.23
N ASP A 206 -1.64 -1.13 -5.12
CA ASP A 206 -0.51 -0.27 -4.73
C ASP A 206 0.76 -1.09 -4.43
N GLY A 207 0.62 -2.11 -3.57
CA GLY A 207 1.76 -2.94 -3.13
C GLY A 207 2.40 -3.74 -4.26
N SER A 208 1.70 -3.90 -5.39
CA SER A 208 2.25 -4.56 -6.57
C SER A 208 2.99 -3.61 -7.52
N ASP A 209 2.91 -2.28 -7.38
CA ASP A 209 3.63 -1.36 -8.27
C ASP A 209 5.15 -1.62 -8.21
N ASN A 210 5.78 -1.69 -9.38
CA ASN A 210 7.21 -1.92 -9.46
C ASN A 210 7.96 -0.62 -9.18
N GLN A 211 8.31 -0.39 -7.91
CA GLN A 211 9.13 0.74 -7.50
C GLN A 211 10.65 0.49 -7.67
N ALA A 212 11.08 -0.37 -8.60
CA ALA A 212 12.50 -0.69 -8.82
C ALA A 212 13.38 0.56 -9.04
N GLU A 213 12.85 1.60 -9.68
CA GLU A 213 13.54 2.89 -9.87
C GLU A 213 13.87 3.60 -8.54
N ARG A 214 13.13 3.31 -7.47
CA ARG A 214 13.33 3.86 -6.11
C ARG A 214 14.23 2.98 -5.23
N ALA A 215 14.53 1.76 -5.66
CA ALA A 215 15.15 0.74 -4.81
C ALA A 215 16.68 0.86 -4.68
N GLY A 216 17.32 1.77 -5.43
CA GLY A 216 18.75 2.06 -5.39
C GLY A 216 19.66 0.84 -5.67
N ASP A 217 20.97 1.05 -5.69
CA ASP A 217 21.98 -0.04 -5.68
C ASP A 217 22.60 -0.20 -4.28
N PRO A 218 23.33 -1.28 -3.96
CA PRO A 218 23.94 -1.44 -2.64
C PRO A 218 24.81 -0.25 -2.20
N LYS A 219 25.49 0.42 -3.13
CA LYS A 219 26.34 1.58 -2.85
C LYS A 219 25.50 2.82 -2.50
N PHE A 220 24.33 2.99 -3.11
CA PHE A 220 23.36 4.01 -2.72
C PHE A 220 22.98 3.86 -1.23
N TYR A 221 22.85 2.64 -0.71
CA TYR A 221 22.49 2.42 0.69
C TYR A 221 23.63 2.62 1.66
N GLU A 222 24.86 2.25 1.29
CA GLU A 222 26.04 2.60 2.08
C GLU A 222 26.15 4.13 2.23
N VAL A 223 25.90 4.86 1.14
CA VAL A 223 25.84 6.33 1.16
C VAL A 223 24.65 6.83 1.98
N LEU A 224 23.48 6.20 1.88
CA LEU A 224 22.28 6.55 2.63
C LEU A 224 22.47 6.34 4.14
N GLU A 225 23.06 5.22 4.56
CA GLU A 225 23.35 4.93 5.96
C GLU A 225 24.32 5.96 6.55
N ASN A 226 25.35 6.34 5.80
CA ASN A 226 26.26 7.40 6.19
C ASN A 226 25.56 8.78 6.22
N ALA A 227 24.65 9.06 5.28
CA ALA A 227 23.83 10.27 5.31
C ALA A 227 22.90 10.29 6.54
N LEU A 228 22.27 9.17 6.89
CA LEU A 228 21.40 9.01 8.05
C LEU A 228 22.17 9.27 9.35
N LYS A 229 23.36 8.65 9.51
CA LYS A 229 24.26 8.89 10.66
C LYS A 229 24.63 10.37 10.80
N ARG A 230 24.92 11.05 9.68
CA ARG A 230 25.21 12.50 9.69
C ARG A 230 23.99 13.34 10.05
N GLN A 231 22.80 12.96 9.58
CA GLN A 231 21.55 13.64 9.93
C GLN A 231 21.23 13.49 11.43
N ILE A 232 21.31 12.29 11.99
CA ILE A 232 21.12 12.03 13.42
C ILE A 232 22.06 12.91 14.24
N LYS A 233 23.36 12.87 13.94
CA LYS A 233 24.35 13.70 14.64
C LYS A 233 24.06 15.20 14.54
N ALA A 234 23.59 15.68 13.39
CA ALA A 234 23.21 17.09 13.23
C ALA A 234 21.97 17.46 14.07
N LEU A 235 21.01 16.54 14.21
CA LEU A 235 19.83 16.71 15.05
C LEU A 235 20.19 16.70 16.54
N GLU A 236 21.08 15.79 16.98
CA GLU A 236 21.58 15.74 18.36
C GLU A 236 22.21 17.08 18.77
N ILE A 237 23.09 17.63 17.92
CA ILE A 237 23.72 18.93 18.15
C ILE A 237 22.67 20.04 18.30
N ARG A 238 21.65 20.06 17.43
CA ARG A 238 20.57 21.06 17.48
C ARG A 238 19.66 20.90 18.70
N ALA A 239 19.45 19.68 19.17
CA ALA A 239 18.65 19.41 20.37
C ALA A 239 19.34 19.92 21.65
N GLU A 240 20.67 19.97 21.66
CA GLU A 240 21.50 20.46 22.77
C GLU A 240 21.71 21.99 22.75
N GLU A 241 21.30 22.70 21.68
CA GLU A 241 21.51 24.16 21.57
C GLU A 241 20.70 24.94 22.63
N PRO A 242 21.36 25.83 23.41
CA PRO A 242 20.69 26.61 24.45
C PRO A 242 19.63 27.56 23.88
N GLY A 243 18.40 27.48 24.38
CA GLY A 243 17.27 28.36 23.99
C GLY A 243 16.19 27.68 23.14
N ASN A 244 16.39 26.41 22.75
CA ASN A 244 15.54 25.71 21.78
C ASN A 244 14.63 24.62 22.40
N LYS A 245 14.10 24.80 23.62
CA LYS A 245 13.38 23.71 24.35
C LYS A 245 12.20 23.07 23.57
N ALA A 246 11.32 23.87 22.97
CA ALA A 246 10.20 23.34 22.17
C ALA A 246 10.68 22.63 20.89
N THR A 247 11.81 23.08 20.34
CA THR A 247 12.47 22.56 19.15
C THR A 247 13.26 21.28 19.45
N SER A 248 13.81 21.17 20.67
CA SER A 248 14.55 20.01 21.17
C SER A 248 13.66 18.78 21.23
N ASP A 249 12.40 18.91 21.67
CA ASP A 249 11.44 17.81 21.68
C ASP A 249 11.15 17.29 20.26
N ILE A 250 11.01 18.20 19.28
CA ILE A 250 10.82 17.84 17.86
C ILE A 250 12.05 17.11 17.32
N PHE A 251 13.26 17.61 17.59
CA PHE A 251 14.49 16.96 17.15
C PHE A 251 14.68 15.58 17.79
N ASN A 252 14.34 15.42 19.07
CA ASN A 252 14.40 14.13 19.76
C ASN A 252 13.37 13.11 19.23
N GLU A 253 12.25 13.57 18.69
CA GLU A 253 11.29 12.71 17.98
C GLU A 253 11.79 12.31 16.60
N GLN A 254 12.43 13.22 15.87
CA GLN A 254 13.08 12.94 14.59
C GLN A 254 14.24 11.95 14.74
N ILE A 255 15.06 12.09 15.79
CA ILE A 255 16.13 11.14 16.11
C ILE A 255 15.54 9.74 16.34
N ARG A 256 14.56 9.61 17.25
CA ARG A 256 13.90 8.33 17.54
C ARG A 256 13.29 7.68 16.30
N PHE A 257 12.70 8.48 15.41
CA PHE A 257 12.20 7.98 14.13
C PHE A 257 13.33 7.47 13.23
N LYS A 258 14.41 8.24 13.06
CA LYS A 258 15.54 7.88 12.19
C LYS A 258 16.31 6.67 12.71
N GLU A 259 16.43 6.50 14.01
CA GLU A 259 17.00 5.30 14.63
C GLU A 259 16.11 4.06 14.41
N ALA A 260 14.80 4.22 14.43
CA ALA A 260 13.83 3.15 14.14
C ALA A 260 13.67 2.88 12.63
N GLN A 261 14.23 3.74 11.76
CA GLN A 261 14.04 3.65 10.32
C GLN A 261 14.91 2.52 9.74
N GLN A 262 14.25 1.42 9.35
CA GLN A 262 14.91 0.29 8.71
C GLN A 262 15.28 0.60 7.24
N GLY A 263 16.32 -0.08 6.74
CA GLY A 263 16.68 -0.03 5.33
C GLY A 263 15.55 -0.56 4.43
N HIS A 264 14.81 0.33 3.80
CA HIS A 264 13.68 -0.02 2.94
C HIS A 264 14.12 -0.54 1.55
N TYR A 265 13.24 -1.30 0.89
CA TYR A 265 13.22 -1.63 -0.55
C TYR A 265 14.03 -2.82 -1.08
N GLU A 266 14.50 -3.75 -0.24
CA GLU A 266 15.27 -4.90 -0.74
C GLU A 266 14.50 -5.75 -1.78
N LYS A 267 13.18 -5.94 -1.60
CA LYS A 267 12.32 -6.67 -2.55
C LYS A 267 12.25 -6.02 -3.93
N HIS A 268 12.18 -4.68 -3.98
CA HIS A 268 12.05 -3.94 -5.24
C HIS A 268 13.35 -3.99 -6.07
N ARG A 269 14.51 -4.24 -5.45
CA ARG A 269 15.76 -4.47 -6.19
C ARG A 269 15.79 -5.80 -6.93
N LEU A 270 15.15 -6.81 -6.34
CA LEU A 270 15.08 -8.15 -6.91
C LEU A 270 14.05 -8.21 -8.04
N LEU A 271 13.10 -7.28 -8.10
CA LEU A 271 12.01 -7.24 -9.07
C LEU A 271 12.38 -6.39 -10.30
N LYS A 272 12.39 -7.01 -11.48
CA LYS A 272 12.56 -6.34 -12.78
C LYS A 272 11.21 -5.93 -13.38
N HIS A 273 10.21 -6.79 -13.23
CA HIS A 273 8.82 -6.52 -13.53
C HIS A 273 7.96 -7.23 -12.49
N VAL A 274 6.91 -6.55 -12.04
CA VAL A 274 5.75 -7.22 -11.48
C VAL A 274 4.75 -7.41 -12.63
N PHE A 275 3.86 -8.39 -12.51
CA PHE A 275 2.62 -8.59 -13.27
C PHE A 275 2.63 -9.63 -14.38
N PHE A 276 1.93 -10.72 -14.09
CA PHE A 276 0.66 -11.05 -14.75
C PHE A 276 -0.36 -11.26 -13.62
N VAL A 277 -1.63 -10.97 -13.85
CA VAL A 277 -2.72 -11.46 -13.00
C VAL A 277 -3.60 -12.30 -13.89
N ARG A 278 -3.70 -13.59 -13.58
CA ARG A 278 -4.64 -14.48 -14.24
C ARG A 278 -5.67 -14.91 -13.20
N GLY A 279 -6.94 -14.76 -13.55
CA GLY A 279 -8.01 -15.51 -12.89
C GLY A 279 -7.89 -16.97 -13.28
N VAL A 280 -7.57 -17.83 -12.33
CA VAL A 280 -7.49 -19.27 -12.55
C VAL A 280 -8.67 -19.91 -11.83
N ASP A 281 -9.59 -20.52 -12.59
CA ASP A 281 -10.48 -21.53 -12.04
C ASP A 281 -9.59 -22.63 -11.47
N ASP A 282 -9.74 -22.97 -10.19
CA ASP A 282 -8.85 -23.88 -9.47
C ASP A 282 -8.39 -25.09 -10.32
N ASN A 283 -7.26 -24.91 -10.98
CA ASN A 283 -6.51 -25.92 -11.69
C ASN A 283 -5.16 -25.90 -11.00
N LEU A 284 -5.10 -26.51 -9.82
CA LEU A 284 -3.91 -27.30 -9.56
C LEU A 284 -3.70 -28.18 -10.81
N ALA A 285 -2.47 -28.18 -11.36
CA ALA A 285 -2.09 -29.31 -12.19
C ALA A 285 -2.37 -30.55 -11.33
N PRO A 286 -3.26 -31.46 -11.75
CA PRO A 286 -3.65 -32.56 -10.88
C PRO A 286 -2.38 -33.33 -10.53
N ALA A 287 -2.21 -33.67 -9.25
CA ALA A 287 -1.44 -34.87 -8.96
C ALA A 287 -2.14 -36.00 -9.75
N TYR A 288 -1.40 -36.65 -10.63
CA TYR A 288 -1.92 -37.62 -11.59
C TYR A 288 -2.95 -38.56 -10.93
N GLY A 289 -4.22 -38.48 -11.36
CA GLY A 289 -5.27 -39.45 -10.97
C GLY A 289 -6.31 -39.04 -9.90
N LYS A 290 -6.51 -37.75 -9.58
CA LYS A 290 -7.63 -37.33 -8.69
C LYS A 290 -8.52 -36.24 -9.28
N GLU A 291 -9.84 -36.44 -9.21
CA GLU A 291 -10.87 -35.42 -9.47
C GLU A 291 -11.14 -34.60 -8.19
N GLN A 292 -11.36 -33.28 -8.33
CA GLN A 292 -11.83 -32.41 -7.24
C GLN A 292 -12.95 -31.44 -7.65
N LYS A 293 -13.72 -31.01 -6.64
CA LYS A 293 -15.14 -30.61 -6.70
C LYS A 293 -15.49 -29.16 -6.31
N SER A 294 -14.55 -28.21 -6.21
CA SER A 294 -14.90 -26.80 -5.90
C SER A 294 -14.10 -25.78 -6.70
N LYS A 295 -14.78 -24.78 -7.26
CA LYS A 295 -14.21 -23.67 -8.03
C LYS A 295 -14.00 -22.46 -7.10
N THR A 296 -12.76 -22.21 -6.71
CA THR A 296 -12.40 -20.96 -5.98
C THR A 296 -11.50 -20.12 -6.88
N PHE A 297 -11.84 -18.84 -7.05
CA PHE A 297 -11.02 -17.87 -7.78
C PHE A 297 -9.71 -17.63 -7.05
N VAL A 298 -8.60 -17.61 -7.78
CA VAL A 298 -7.31 -17.24 -7.22
C VAL A 298 -6.56 -16.28 -8.12
N LEU A 299 -6.10 -15.15 -7.55
CA LEU A 299 -5.22 -14.21 -8.24
C LEU A 299 -3.81 -14.79 -8.32
N GLU A 300 -3.34 -15.15 -9.53
CA GLU A 300 -1.95 -15.54 -9.72
C GLU A 300 -1.06 -14.34 -10.04
N GLY A 301 -0.22 -13.91 -9.09
CA GLY A 301 0.80 -12.88 -9.30
C GLY A 301 2.09 -13.46 -9.89
N TYR A 302 2.71 -12.76 -10.85
CA TYR A 302 3.99 -13.14 -11.45
C TYR A 302 5.05 -12.06 -11.23
N ALA A 303 6.20 -12.43 -10.67
CA ALA A 303 7.39 -11.56 -10.58
C ALA A 303 8.47 -12.03 -11.55
N VAL A 304 9.13 -11.08 -12.21
CA VAL A 304 10.38 -11.30 -12.94
C VAL A 304 11.55 -10.85 -12.08
N GLY A 305 12.35 -11.80 -11.60
CA GLY A 305 13.53 -11.50 -10.79
C GLY A 305 14.77 -11.13 -11.61
N ASN A 306 15.64 -10.24 -11.11
CA ASN A 306 17.00 -10.01 -11.64
C ASN A 306 18.07 -10.38 -10.60
N THR A 307 18.73 -11.51 -10.80
CA THR A 307 19.73 -12.04 -9.86
C THR A 307 21.12 -11.41 -10.01
N ALA A 308 21.31 -10.56 -11.02
CA ALA A 308 22.57 -9.86 -11.24
C ALA A 308 22.87 -8.76 -10.19
N TYR A 309 21.88 -8.33 -9.41
CA TYR A 309 21.97 -7.10 -8.61
C TYR A 309 22.46 -7.26 -7.16
N GLY A 310 22.69 -8.49 -6.67
CA GLY A 310 23.02 -8.68 -5.24
C GLY A 310 23.80 -9.94 -4.87
N GLY A 311 24.34 -10.69 -5.82
CA GLY A 311 25.05 -11.94 -5.50
C GLY A 311 24.15 -13.06 -4.94
N TYR A 312 22.83 -12.88 -4.95
CA TYR A 312 21.85 -13.90 -4.60
C TYR A 312 21.85 -15.02 -5.65
N SER A 313 21.64 -16.26 -5.21
CA SER A 313 21.25 -17.32 -6.13
C SER A 313 19.85 -17.03 -6.68
N ASP A 314 19.53 -17.61 -7.86
CA ASP A 314 18.19 -17.54 -8.43
C ASP A 314 17.14 -18.00 -7.39
N GLU A 315 17.38 -19.12 -6.70
CA GLU A 315 16.46 -19.66 -5.70
C GLU A 315 16.24 -18.71 -4.49
N ASP A 316 17.31 -18.10 -3.97
CA ASP A 316 17.20 -17.15 -2.85
C ASP A 316 16.41 -15.90 -3.23
N ALA A 317 16.63 -15.39 -4.45
CA ALA A 317 15.90 -14.23 -4.96
C ALA A 317 14.41 -14.53 -5.10
N ALA A 318 14.04 -15.70 -5.65
CA ALA A 318 12.63 -16.10 -5.72
C ALA A 318 12.02 -16.23 -4.33
N ARG A 319 12.67 -16.99 -3.43
CA ARG A 319 12.17 -17.20 -2.06
C ARG A 319 11.93 -15.89 -1.33
N LYS A 320 12.84 -14.92 -1.48
CA LYS A 320 12.70 -13.60 -0.85
C LYS A 320 11.55 -12.78 -1.43
N ILE A 321 11.38 -12.78 -2.77
CA ILE A 321 10.24 -12.12 -3.41
C ILE A 321 8.92 -12.73 -2.93
N LEU A 322 8.82 -14.06 -2.92
CA LEU A 322 7.61 -14.76 -2.49
C LEU A 322 7.27 -14.49 -1.04
N HIS A 323 8.27 -14.57 -0.16
CA HIS A 323 8.10 -14.30 1.25
C HIS A 323 7.54 -12.89 1.47
N GLU A 324 8.14 -11.89 0.84
CA GLU A 324 7.69 -10.50 0.95
C GLU A 324 6.28 -10.28 0.39
N TRP A 325 5.91 -10.94 -0.71
CA TRP A 325 4.54 -10.90 -1.23
C TRP A 325 3.54 -11.59 -0.32
N VAL A 326 3.86 -12.79 0.17
CA VAL A 326 3.01 -13.48 1.13
C VAL A 326 2.80 -12.59 2.35
N GLN A 327 3.85 -12.00 2.93
CA GLN A 327 3.69 -11.09 4.07
C GLN A 327 2.90 -9.82 3.73
N GLU A 328 3.00 -9.29 2.51
CA GLU A 328 2.22 -8.14 2.05
C GLU A 328 0.71 -8.44 1.99
N TYR A 329 0.37 -9.65 1.54
CA TYR A 329 -1.02 -9.97 1.17
C TYR A 329 -1.72 -10.93 2.14
N LEU A 330 -1.01 -11.62 3.04
CA LEU A 330 -1.59 -12.55 4.03
C LEU A 330 -2.75 -11.93 4.83
N LEU A 331 -2.63 -10.65 5.18
CA LEU A 331 -3.65 -9.94 5.95
C LEU A 331 -4.97 -9.70 5.19
N VAL A 332 -5.00 -9.94 3.88
CA VAL A 332 -6.18 -9.72 3.03
C VAL A 332 -6.66 -10.98 2.31
N GLU A 333 -6.04 -12.15 2.57
CA GLU A 333 -6.35 -13.42 1.90
C GLU A 333 -7.82 -13.81 2.03
N ASP A 334 -8.42 -13.58 3.20
CA ASP A 334 -9.82 -13.91 3.49
C ASP A 334 -10.82 -13.11 2.63
N TYR A 335 -10.39 -11.95 2.12
CA TYR A 335 -11.20 -11.08 1.25
C TYR A 335 -10.82 -11.21 -0.22
N LEU A 336 -9.55 -11.54 -0.49
CA LEU A 336 -8.94 -11.56 -1.80
C LEU A 336 -8.03 -12.79 -1.91
N PRO A 337 -8.56 -14.00 -2.14
CA PRO A 337 -7.72 -15.19 -2.24
C PRO A 337 -6.72 -15.07 -3.40
N PHE A 338 -5.43 -15.26 -3.10
CA PHE A 338 -4.33 -15.14 -4.04
C PHE A 338 -3.43 -16.38 -4.02
N ARG A 339 -2.68 -16.57 -5.10
CA ARG A 339 -1.56 -17.51 -5.24
C ARG A 339 -0.42 -16.72 -5.87
N PHE A 340 0.80 -16.90 -5.38
CA PHE A 340 1.96 -16.27 -6.01
C PHE A 340 2.76 -17.30 -6.80
N ARG A 341 3.23 -16.88 -7.98
CA ARG A 341 4.22 -17.61 -8.78
C ARG A 341 5.37 -16.67 -9.09
N VAL A 342 6.62 -17.10 -8.90
CA VAL A 342 7.77 -16.29 -9.31
C VAL A 342 8.44 -16.91 -10.52
N ILE A 343 8.58 -16.12 -11.59
CA ILE A 343 9.31 -16.52 -12.80
C ILE A 343 10.63 -15.78 -12.80
N LEU A 344 11.74 -16.51 -12.63
CA LEU A 344 13.05 -15.87 -12.73
C LEU A 344 13.54 -15.87 -14.17
N ILE A 345 14.08 -14.74 -14.60
CA ILE A 345 14.79 -14.62 -15.87
C ILE A 345 16.26 -14.41 -15.52
N GLY A 346 16.96 -15.52 -15.29
CA GLY A 346 18.38 -15.54 -14.95
C GLY A 346 19.29 -15.66 -16.17
N LYS A 347 20.61 -15.70 -15.94
CA LYS A 347 21.63 -15.87 -17.00
C LYS A 347 21.48 -17.17 -17.81
N LYS A 348 20.81 -18.18 -17.27
CA LYS A 348 20.56 -19.49 -17.92
C LYS A 348 19.24 -19.55 -18.70
N GLY A 349 18.54 -18.43 -18.89
CA GLY A 349 17.22 -18.36 -19.53
C GLY A 349 16.06 -18.32 -18.53
N ARG A 350 14.83 -18.54 -19.02
CA ARG A 350 13.61 -18.52 -18.21
C ARG A 350 13.55 -19.77 -17.31
N GLN A 351 13.53 -19.57 -16.00
CA GLN A 351 13.24 -20.62 -15.02
C GLN A 351 11.94 -20.28 -14.30
N VAL A 352 10.97 -21.19 -14.35
CA VAL A 352 9.75 -21.07 -13.54
C VAL A 352 10.00 -21.79 -12.23
N LEU A 353 10.19 -21.04 -11.14
CA LEU A 353 10.24 -21.62 -9.81
C LEU A 353 8.81 -21.58 -9.26
N ASN A 354 8.17 -22.76 -9.21
CA ASN A 354 6.87 -22.89 -8.60
C ASN A 354 7.04 -23.01 -7.08
N THR A 355 6.39 -22.11 -6.37
CA THR A 355 6.40 -22.03 -4.91
C THR A 355 5.02 -21.55 -4.51
N GLN A 356 4.10 -22.49 -4.42
CA GLN A 356 2.81 -22.19 -3.81
C GLN A 356 3.06 -21.94 -2.33
N LEU A 357 2.58 -20.79 -1.84
CA LEU A 357 2.54 -20.46 -0.43
C LEU A 357 1.09 -20.10 -0.15
N THR A 358 0.34 -21.07 0.35
CA THR A 358 -0.94 -20.84 1.02
C THR A 358 -0.70 -20.76 2.52
N LYS A 359 -1.63 -20.17 3.28
CA LYS A 359 -1.61 -20.16 4.76
C LYS A 359 -1.45 -21.56 5.37
N ASP A 360 -1.95 -22.60 4.67
CA ASP A 360 -1.91 -24.00 5.10
C ASP A 360 -0.62 -24.75 4.67
N GLU A 361 0.11 -24.27 3.66
CA GLU A 361 1.32 -24.92 3.11
C GLU A 361 2.61 -24.41 3.76
N GLN A 362 2.67 -24.41 5.09
CA GLN A 362 3.84 -23.99 5.87
C GLN A 362 5.12 -24.77 5.47
N LYS A 363 5.95 -24.11 4.65
CA LYS A 363 7.43 -24.16 4.67
C LYS A 363 8.01 -22.78 4.33
N VAL A 364 7.45 -21.75 4.96
CA VAL A 364 8.22 -20.54 5.26
C VAL A 364 8.81 -20.81 6.64
N ASP A 365 10.12 -20.68 6.81
CA ASP A 365 10.77 -20.94 8.11
C ASP A 365 9.98 -20.23 9.23
N GLU A 366 9.52 -21.00 10.23
CA GLU A 366 8.71 -20.49 11.36
C GLU A 366 9.41 -19.40 12.17
N LYS A 367 10.72 -19.24 11.94
CA LYS A 367 11.49 -18.17 12.54
C LYS A 367 12.03 -17.24 11.44
N PRO A 368 11.87 -15.93 11.64
CA PRO A 368 12.76 -14.95 11.05
C PRO A 368 14.21 -15.44 11.01
N PRO A 369 14.95 -15.34 9.89
CA PRO A 369 16.40 -15.48 9.95
C PRO A 369 16.95 -14.53 11.02
N ALA A 370 17.98 -14.97 11.76
CA ALA A 370 18.46 -14.35 13.00
C ALA A 370 18.81 -12.85 12.89
N TRP A 371 18.93 -12.28 11.69
CA TRP A 371 19.10 -10.85 11.44
C TRP A 371 17.79 -10.02 11.55
N TRP A 372 16.65 -10.65 11.87
CA TRP A 372 15.33 -10.00 12.02
C TRP A 372 14.87 -9.95 13.50
N THR A 373 15.68 -10.36 14.48
CA THR A 373 15.39 -10.13 15.92
C THR A 373 16.15 -8.97 16.57
N ASP A 374 16.99 -8.25 15.81
CA ASP A 374 17.77 -7.12 16.29
C ASP A 374 17.32 -5.80 15.64
#